data_AF-A0A1M5HR66-F1
#
_entry.id   AF-A0A1M5HR66-F1
#
_cell.length_a   1.000
_cell.length_b   1.000
_cell.length_c   1.000
_cell.angle_alpha   90.00
_cell.angle_beta   90.00
_cell.angle_gamma   90.00
#
_symmetry.space_group_name_H-M   'P 1'
#
loop_
_entity.id
_entity.type
_entity.pdbx_description
1 polymer ?
#
loop_
_entity_poly.entity_id
_entity_poly.type
_entity_poly.pdbx_seq_one_letter_code
_entity_poly.pdbx_strand_id
1 'polypeptide(L)' 'MSKEMKRIAKRTAPSGARISPVQRKLSREVRSAFEKAADGAMAIMGYVVAQEGEWVVKKYADGRQERLTRI' A
#
# COMPACT_ATOMS: atom_id res chain seq x y z
N MET A 1 26.85 16.82 21.07
CA MET A 1 26.20 15.53 20.73
C MET A 1 27.04 14.36 21.23
N SER A 2 26.46 13.51 22.10
CA SER A 2 27.14 12.33 22.69
C SER A 2 27.61 11.34 21.60
N LYS A 3 28.77 10.70 21.82
CA LYS A 3 29.34 9.65 20.95
C LYS A 3 28.33 8.52 20.70
N GLU A 4 27.42 8.31 21.64
CA GLU A 4 26.36 7.30 21.59
C GLU A 4 25.27 7.66 20.59
N MET A 5 24.85 8.93 20.53
CA MET A 5 23.89 9.41 19.54
C MET A 5 24.47 9.33 18.11
N LYS A 6 25.77 9.55 17.95
CA LYS A 6 26.46 9.36 16.66
C LYS A 6 26.50 7.88 16.23
N ARG A 7 26.57 6.92 17.17
CA ARG A 7 26.51 5.47 16.85
C ARG A 7 25.12 5.02 16.44
N ILE A 8 24.08 5.50 17.13
CA ILE A 8 22.69 5.20 16.79
C ILE A 8 22.40 5.74 15.40
N ALA A 9 22.72 7.02 15.13
CA ALA A 9 22.53 7.64 13.82
C ALA A 9 23.32 6.95 12.69
N LYS A 10 24.53 6.42 12.96
CA LYS A 10 25.32 5.66 11.98
C LYS A 10 24.73 4.27 11.68
N ARG A 11 23.93 3.69 12.59
CA ARG A 11 23.15 2.45 12.35
C ARG A 11 21.85 2.72 11.60
N THR A 12 21.26 3.91 11.73
CA THR A 12 19.98 4.27 11.09
C THR A 12 20.11 5.10 9.81
N ALA A 13 21.29 5.66 9.50
CA ALA A 13 21.50 6.38 8.25
C ALA A 13 21.62 5.39 7.06
N PRO A 14 20.82 5.54 6.00
CA PRO A 14 20.71 4.56 4.93
C PRO A 14 21.93 4.63 4.01
N SER A 15 22.83 3.66 4.10
CA SER A 15 23.82 3.43 3.05
C SER A 15 23.11 2.75 1.87
N GLY A 16 22.74 3.50 0.82
CA GLY A 16 22.28 2.97 -0.48
C GLY A 16 21.26 1.83 -0.35
N ALA A 17 20.17 2.07 0.39
CA ALA A 17 19.34 1.06 1.04
C ALA A 17 18.96 -0.13 0.15
N ARG A 18 19.73 -1.23 0.25
CA ARG A 18 19.23 -2.54 -0.14
C ARG A 18 18.08 -2.88 0.80
N ILE A 19 16.86 -2.91 0.28
CA ILE A 19 15.70 -3.45 1.02
C ILE A 19 16.08 -4.87 1.47
N SER A 20 16.18 -5.07 2.78
CA SER A 20 16.62 -6.35 3.35
C SER A 20 15.60 -7.46 3.07
N PRO A 21 15.98 -8.75 3.03
CA PRO A 21 15.04 -9.85 2.83
C PRO A 21 13.86 -9.82 3.81
N VAL A 22 14.11 -9.40 5.06
CA VAL A 22 13.09 -9.23 6.10
C VAL A 22 12.11 -8.12 5.74
N GLN A 23 12.62 -6.95 5.30
CA GLN A 23 11.77 -5.85 4.85
C GLN A 23 10.93 -6.24 3.64
N ARG A 24 11.51 -6.97 2.67
CA ARG A 24 10.76 -7.48 1.50
C ARG A 24 9.65 -8.43 1.91
N LYS A 25 9.93 -9.36 2.84
CA LYS A 25 8.94 -10.30 3.35
C LYS A 25 7.80 -9.56 4.05
N LEU A 26 8.14 -8.62 4.94
CA LEU A 26 7.16 -7.80 5.65
C LEU A 26 6.29 -7.00 4.67
N SER A 27 6.88 -6.32 3.69
CA SER A 27 6.10 -5.55 2.70
C SER A 27 5.14 -6.43 1.89
N ARG A 28 5.52 -7.67 1.57
CA ARG A 28 4.64 -8.62 0.88
C ARG A 28 3.48 -9.07 1.76
N GLU A 29 3.76 -9.41 3.02
CA GLU A 29 2.72 -9.82 3.97
C GLU A 29 1.73 -8.69 4.24
N VAL A 30 2.23 -7.47 4.46
CA VAL A 30 1.41 -6.27 4.64
C VAL A 30 0.55 -6.01 3.40
N ARG A 31 1.14 -6.06 2.20
CA ARG A 31 0.39 -5.90 0.95
C ARG A 31 -0.73 -6.94 0.82
N SER A 32 -0.44 -8.20 1.08
CA SER A 32 -1.44 -9.27 1.01
C SER A 32 -2.56 -9.08 2.03
N ALA A 33 -2.25 -8.65 3.25
CA ALA A 33 -3.26 -8.33 4.25
C ALA A 33 -4.15 -7.14 3.83
N PHE A 34 -3.55 -6.10 3.22
CA PHE A 34 -4.28 -4.96 2.67
C PHE A 34 -5.21 -5.37 1.53
N GLU A 35 -4.74 -6.20 0.59
CA GLU A 35 -5.55 -6.69 -0.53
C GLU A 35 -6.78 -7.45 0.01
N LYS A 36 -6.59 -8.37 0.96
CA LYS A 36 -7.71 -9.10 1.59
C LYS A 36 -8.69 -8.19 2.33
N ALA A 37 -8.19 -7.19 3.05
CA ALA A 37 -9.04 -6.23 3.75
C ALA A 37 -9.84 -5.36 2.77
N ALA A 38 -9.21 -4.95 1.67
CA ALA A 38 -9.86 -4.20 0.61
C ALA A 38 -10.96 -5.03 -0.07
N ASP A 39 -10.68 -6.29 -0.39
CA ASP A 39 -11.68 -7.21 -0.98
C ASP A 39 -12.90 -7.38 -0.07
N GLY A 40 -12.68 -7.57 1.24
CA GLY A 40 -13.74 -7.65 2.22
C GLY A 40 -14.57 -6.36 2.32
N ALA A 41 -13.91 -5.21 2.35
CA ALA A 41 -14.58 -3.91 2.38
C ALA A 41 -15.41 -3.65 1.11
N MET A 42 -14.86 -3.97 -0.07
CA MET A 42 -15.55 -3.88 -1.35
C MET A 42 -16.79 -4.77 -1.41
N ALA A 43 -16.68 -6.01 -0.94
CA ALA A 43 -17.81 -6.94 -0.85
C ALA A 43 -18.92 -6.44 0.07
N ILE A 44 -18.57 -5.91 1.26
CA ILE A 44 -19.55 -5.35 2.21
C ILE A 44 -20.26 -4.12 1.62
N MET A 45 -19.51 -3.26 0.94
CA MET A 45 -20.04 -2.02 0.38
C MET A 45 -20.76 -2.21 -0.97
N GLY A 46 -20.70 -3.40 -1.57
CA GLY A 46 -21.38 -3.72 -2.83
C GLY A 46 -20.77 -3.04 -4.07
N TYR A 47 -19.48 -2.69 -4.02
CA TYR A 47 -18.77 -2.15 -5.18
C TYR A 47 -17.36 -2.72 -5.31
N VAL A 48 -16.82 -2.70 -6.53
CA VAL A 48 -15.41 -3.00 -6.81
C VAL A 48 -14.70 -1.75 -7.31
N VAL A 49 -13.42 -1.57 -6.94
CA VAL A 49 -12.59 -0.48 -7.46
C VAL A 49 -11.73 -1.02 -8.60
N ALA A 50 -11.77 -0.37 -9.76
CA ALA A 50 -10.99 -0.75 -10.92
C ALA A 50 -10.38 0.48 -11.59
N GLN A 51 -9.23 0.29 -12.24
CA GLN A 51 -8.69 1.28 -13.17
C GLN A 51 -9.34 1.08 -14.55
N GLU A 52 -9.91 2.15 -15.09
CA GLU A 52 -10.41 2.22 -16.47
C GLU A 52 -9.77 3.41 -17.19
N GLY A 53 -8.84 3.09 -18.09
CA GLY A 53 -8.02 4.10 -18.75
C GLY A 53 -7.23 4.93 -17.74
N GLU A 54 -7.47 6.24 -17.75
CA GLU A 54 -6.84 7.21 -16.85
C GLU A 54 -7.63 7.42 -15.55
N TRP A 55 -8.71 6.68 -15.30
CA TRP A 55 -9.54 6.86 -14.10
C TRP A 55 -9.53 5.64 -13.19
N VAL A 56 -9.54 5.90 -11.89
CA VAL A 56 -9.96 4.93 -10.87
C VAL A 56 -11.47 5.10 -10.69
N VAL A 57 -12.22 4.03 -10.86
CA VAL A 57 -13.68 4.02 -10.74
C VAL A 57 -14.16 3.00 -9.72
N LYS A 58 -15.24 3.32 -9.00
CA LYS A 58 -16.07 2.32 -8.31
C LYS A 58 -17.11 1.79 -9.28
N LYS A 59 -17.27 0.48 -9.34
CA LYS A 59 -18.32 -0.20 -10.10
C LYS A 59 -19.23 -0.93 -9.14
N TYR A 60 -20.51 -0.61 -9.19
CA TYR A 60 -21.54 -1.27 -8.39
C TYR A 60 -22.18 -2.41 -9.20
N ALA A 61 -22.78 -3.39 -8.52
CA ALA A 61 -23.42 -4.53 -9.17
C ALA A 61 -24.62 -4.16 -10.06
N ASP A 62 -25.25 -3.00 -9.80
CA ASP A 62 -26.34 -2.43 -10.58
C ASP A 62 -25.90 -1.75 -11.90
N GLY A 63 -24.59 -1.75 -12.18
CA GLY A 63 -24.01 -1.12 -13.36
C GLY A 63 -23.66 0.35 -13.19
N ARG A 64 -23.94 0.96 -12.03
CA ARG A 64 -23.52 2.33 -11.73
C ARG A 64 -22.00 2.40 -11.61
N GLN A 65 -21.44 3.49 -12.11
CA GLN A 65 -20.01 3.78 -12.00
C GLN A 65 -19.76 5.18 -11.43
N GLU A 66 -18.81 5.28 -10.50
CA GLU A 66 -18.39 6.55 -9.91
C GLU A 66 -16.89 6.75 -10.11
N ARG A 67 -16.50 7.87 -10.71
CA ARG A 67 -15.09 8.24 -10.88
C ARG A 67 -14.53 8.79 -9.57
N LEU A 68 -13.38 8.27 -9.14
CA LEU A 68 -12.72 8.68 -7.91
C LEU A 68 -11.57 9.65 -8.17
N THR A 69 -10.62 9.24 -8.99
CA THR A 69 -9.38 9.98 -9.22
C THR A 69 -8.84 9.65 -10.59
N ARG A 70 -8.24 10.66 -11.25
CA ARG A 70 -7.50 10.48 -12.49
C ARG A 70 -6.04 10.17 -12.15
N ILE A 71 -5.46 9.17 -12.82
CA ILE A 71 -4.08 8.73 -12.66
C ILE A 71 -3.17 9.55 -13.56
#